data_AF-A0A2M9TG72-F1
#
_entry.id   AF-A0A2M9TG72-F1
#
_cell.length_a   1.000
_cell.length_b   1.000
_cell.length_c   1.000
_cell.angle_alpha   90.00
_cell.angle_beta   90.00
_cell.angle_gamma   90.00
#
_symmetry.space_group_name_H-M   'P 1'
#
loop_
_entity.id
_entity.type
_entity.pdbx_description
1 polymer ?
#
loop_
_entity_poly.entity_id
_entity_poly.type
_entity_poly.pdbx_seq_one_letter_code
_entity_poly.pdbx_strand_id
1 'polypeptide(L)'
;MLYDSHIPKGRNIPLESFIEQFLSVQEVVNRVKREFGSRVCLDLIIKDTDHTNQHWESDIDSIDPFLPERYTHEQLKSLLSGEDES
;
A
#
# COMPACT_ATOMS: atom_id res chain seq x y z
N MET A 1 15.66 11.11 -35.12
CA MET A 1 15.99 10.43 -33.86
C MET A 1 16.23 11.50 -32.83
N LEU A 2 15.53 11.48 -31.69
CA LEU A 2 16.05 11.78 -30.35
C LEU A 2 14.89 11.75 -29.32
N TYR A 3 15.08 10.85 -28.34
CA TYR A 3 14.39 10.70 -27.06
C TYR A 3 12.86 10.57 -27.06
N ASP A 4 12.39 9.33 -27.22
CA ASP A 4 11.30 8.86 -26.36
C ASP A 4 11.80 9.02 -24.91
N SER A 5 11.34 10.04 -24.20
CA SER A 5 11.45 10.03 -22.76
C SER A 5 10.69 8.80 -22.29
N HIS A 6 11.37 7.89 -21.61
CA HIS A 6 10.73 6.80 -20.89
C HIS A 6 9.87 7.41 -19.78
N ILE A 7 8.68 7.91 -20.14
CA ILE A 7 7.62 8.18 -19.19
C ILE A 7 7.25 6.81 -18.64
N PRO A 8 7.44 6.55 -17.34
CA PRO A 8 6.93 5.33 -16.76
C PRO A 8 5.44 5.27 -17.07
N LYS A 9 5.00 4.24 -17.78
CA LYS A 9 3.57 4.00 -18.10
C LYS A 9 2.80 3.54 -16.85
N GLY A 10 3.07 4.17 -15.72
CA GLY A 10 2.47 3.91 -14.42
C GLY A 10 1.64 5.09 -13.96
N ARG A 11 0.99 4.92 -12.80
CA ARG A 11 0.33 6.03 -12.12
C ARG A 11 1.41 6.94 -11.53
N ASN A 12 1.47 8.20 -11.96
CA ASN A 12 2.25 9.22 -11.28
C ASN A 12 1.45 9.70 -10.05
N ILE A 13 1.68 9.04 -8.91
CA ILE A 13 1.08 9.41 -7.63
C ILE A 13 2.09 10.31 -6.90
N PRO A 14 1.72 11.55 -6.53
CA PRO A 14 2.61 12.40 -5.74
C PRO A 14 3.03 11.71 -4.44
N LEU A 15 4.31 11.85 -4.06
CA LEU A 15 4.88 11.17 -2.89
C LEU A 15 4.04 11.39 -1.62
N GLU A 16 3.69 12.65 -1.34
CA GLU A 16 2.88 12.99 -0.17
C GLU A 16 1.51 12.31 -0.19
N SER A 17 0.83 12.30 -1.34
CA SER A 17 -0.45 11.60 -1.49
C SER A 17 -0.32 10.09 -1.34
N PHE A 18 0.79 9.50 -1.78
CA PHE A 18 1.06 8.08 -1.56
C PHE A 18 1.24 7.79 -0.08
N ILE A 19 2.05 8.57 0.64
CA ILE A 19 2.32 8.38 2.07
C ILE A 19 1.01 8.51 2.88
N GLU A 20 0.21 9.54 2.62
CA GLU A 20 -1.09 9.73 3.28
C GLU A 20 -2.01 8.53 3.05
N GLN A 21 -2.15 8.08 1.79
CA GLN A 21 -3.00 6.95 1.45
C GLN A 21 -2.51 5.65 2.10
N PHE A 22 -1.20 5.40 2.07
CA PHE A 22 -0.58 4.22 2.65
C PHE A 22 -0.84 4.16 4.16
N LEU A 23 -0.60 5.25 4.89
CA LEU A 23 -0.81 5.31 6.34
C LEU A 23 -2.29 5.21 6.73
N SER A 24 -3.19 5.70 5.87
CA SER A 24 -4.64 5.67 6.13
C SER A 24 -5.30 4.32 5.86
N VAL A 25 -4.61 3.36 5.23
CA VAL A 25 -5.26 2.16 4.67
C VAL A 25 -5.97 1.33 5.74
N GLN A 26 -5.35 1.15 6.91
CA GLN A 26 -5.93 0.40 8.03
C GLN A 26 -7.21 1.07 8.53
N GLU A 27 -7.18 2.40 8.72
CA GLU A 27 -8.35 3.15 9.17
C GLU A 27 -9.49 3.04 8.14
N VAL A 28 -9.21 3.25 6.86
CA VAL A 28 -10.22 3.23 5.80
C VAL A 28 -10.86 1.86 5.66
N VAL A 29 -10.05 0.79 5.60
CA VAL A 29 -10.57 -0.58 5.45
C VAL A 29 -11.38 -0.99 6.68
N ASN A 30 -10.88 -0.72 7.89
CA ASN A 30 -11.60 -1.02 9.12
C ASN A 30 -12.90 -0.22 9.22
N ARG A 31 -12.92 1.04 8.76
CA ARG A 31 -14.14 1.87 8.71
C ARG A 31 -15.17 1.28 7.75
N VAL A 32 -14.76 0.87 6.55
CA VAL A 32 -15.64 0.24 5.56
C VAL A 32 -16.23 -1.07 6.10
N LYS A 33 -15.41 -1.99 6.63
CA LYS A 33 -15.91 -3.26 7.19
C LYS A 33 -16.85 -3.01 8.37
N ARG A 34 -16.58 -2.01 9.22
CA ARG A 34 -17.46 -1.64 10.35
C ARG A 34 -18.80 -1.07 9.90
N GLU A 35 -18.80 -0.21 8.88
CA GLU A 35 -20.01 0.47 8.40
C GLU A 35 -20.94 -0.48 7.62
N PHE A 36 -20.36 -1.33 6.78
CA PHE A 36 -21.12 -2.20 5.89
C PHE A 36 -21.25 -3.64 6.40
N GLY A 37 -20.43 -4.05 7.36
CA GLY A 37 -20.48 -5.36 8.01
C GLY A 37 -20.43 -6.51 6.99
N SER A 38 -21.38 -7.43 7.11
CA SER A 38 -21.53 -8.58 6.20
C SER A 38 -21.96 -8.23 4.77
N ARG A 39 -22.22 -6.95 4.46
CA ARG A 39 -22.52 -6.51 3.08
C ARG A 39 -21.26 -6.35 2.24
N VAL A 40 -20.08 -6.42 2.85
CA VAL A 40 -18.79 -6.36 2.18
C VAL A 40 -17.91 -7.53 2.63
N CYS A 41 -17.36 -8.25 1.65
CA CYS A 41 -16.30 -9.22 1.87
C CYS A 41 -14.95 -8.49 1.80
N LEU A 42 -14.05 -8.84 2.71
CA LEU A 42 -12.70 -8.29 2.76
C LEU A 42 -11.74 -9.46 2.57
N ASP A 43 -11.14 -9.52 1.39
CA ASP A 43 -10.12 -10.51 1.06
C ASP A 43 -8.74 -9.81 1.03
N LEU A 44 -7.73 -10.46 1.61
CA LEU A 44 -6.37 -9.95 1.68
C LEU A 44 -5.44 -10.86 0.86
N ILE A 45 -4.64 -10.24 -0.01
CA ILE A 45 -3.61 -10.93 -0.79
C ILE A 45 -2.27 -10.27 -0.48
N ILE A 46 -1.34 -11.06 0.06
CA ILE A 46 0.05 -10.65 0.27
C ILE A 46 0.89 -11.39 -0.78
N LYS A 47 1.60 -10.65 -1.60
CA LYS A 47 2.43 -11.20 -2.67
C LYS A 47 3.75 -10.44 -2.74
N ASP A 48 4.84 -11.19 -2.63
CA ASP A 48 6.17 -10.65 -2.85
C ASP A 48 6.45 -10.48 -4.34
N THR A 49 7.25 -9.47 -4.67
CA THR A 49 7.58 -9.12 -6.06
C THR A 49 8.47 -10.16 -6.73
N ASP A 50 9.25 -10.91 -5.94
CA ASP A 50 10.10 -12.02 -6.36
C ASP A 50 9.38 -13.38 -6.35
N HIS A 51 8.06 -13.38 -6.14
CA HIS A 51 7.18 -14.57 -6.19
C HIS A 51 7.47 -15.64 -5.13
N THR A 52 8.24 -15.34 -4.10
CA THR A 52 8.59 -16.31 -3.05
C THR A 52 7.49 -16.52 -2.02
N ASN A 53 6.71 -15.48 -1.71
CA ASN A 53 5.52 -15.61 -0.86
C ASN A 53 4.25 -15.21 -1.59
N GLN A 54 3.22 -16.04 -1.41
CA GLN A 54 1.84 -15.74 -1.74
C GLN A 54 0.97 -16.23 -0.59
N HIS A 55 0.33 -15.30 0.10
CA HIS A 55 -0.58 -15.58 1.20
C HIS A 55 -1.93 -14.96 0.89
N TRP A 56 -2.99 -15.69 1.22
CA TRP A 56 -4.36 -15.33 0.91
C TRP A 56 -5.25 -15.61 2.11
N GLU A 57 -6.01 -14.60 2.51
CA GLU A 57 -7.01 -14.65 3.56
C GLU A 57 -8.33 -14.16 2.99
N SER A 58 -9.42 -14.85 3.31
CA SER A 58 -10.75 -14.57 2.76
C SER A 58 -11.74 -14.18 3.84
N ASP A 59 -12.59 -13.20 3.52
CA ASP A 59 -13.63 -12.66 4.40
C ASP A 59 -13.17 -12.37 5.84
N ILE A 60 -12.01 -11.73 5.98
CA ILE A 60 -11.49 -11.33 7.28
C ILE A 60 -12.21 -10.10 7.83
N ASP A 61 -12.20 -9.95 9.15
CA ASP A 61 -12.79 -8.78 9.82
C ASP A 61 -11.84 -7.57 9.87
N SER A 62 -10.52 -7.79 9.79
CA SER A 62 -9.52 -6.73 9.81
C SER A 62 -8.20 -7.17 9.17
N ILE A 63 -7.52 -6.21 8.52
CA ILE A 63 -6.17 -6.40 7.96
C ILE A 63 -5.06 -6.20 9.00
N ASP A 64 -5.37 -5.66 10.19
CA ASP A 64 -4.37 -5.26 11.19
C ASP A 64 -3.41 -6.38 11.65
N PRO A 65 -3.85 -7.64 11.84
CA PRO A 65 -2.94 -8.73 12.21
C PRO A 65 -1.88 -9.04 11.14
N PHE A 66 -2.11 -8.63 9.90
CA PHE A 66 -1.28 -8.94 8.74
C PHE A 66 -0.33 -7.80 8.36
N LEU A 67 -0.43 -6.65 9.03
CA LEU A 67 0.40 -5.47 8.79
C LEU A 67 1.17 -5.11 10.08
N PRO A 68 2.19 -5.91 10.46
CA PRO A 68 2.91 -5.70 11.72
C PRO A 68 3.81 -4.45 11.69
N GLU A 69 4.25 -4.02 10.50
CA GLU A 69 5.19 -2.91 10.37
C GLU A 69 4.44 -1.58 10.25
N ARG A 70 4.73 -0.67 11.19
CA ARG A 70 4.18 0.68 11.20
C ARG A 70 5.29 1.66 10.88
N TYR A 71 5.19 2.29 9.71
CA TYR A 71 6.03 3.41 9.36
C TYR A 71 5.41 4.73 9.84
N THR A 72 6.25 5.68 10.21
CA THR A 72 5.85 7.09 10.33
C THR A 72 5.89 7.77 8.97
N HIS A 73 5.22 8.92 8.85
CA HIS A 73 5.29 9.75 7.65
C HIS A 73 6.74 10.10 7.28
N GLU A 74 7.55 10.54 8.26
CA GLU A 74 8.96 10.88 8.05
C GLU A 74 9.80 9.66 7.59
N GLN A 75 9.55 8.47 8.16
CA GLN A 75 10.22 7.25 7.73
C GLN A 75 9.92 6.93 6.26
N LEU A 76 8.64 6.99 5.86
CA LEU A 76 8.24 6.74 4.47
C LEU A 76 8.78 7.81 3.54
N LYS A 77 8.77 9.07 3.96
CA LYS A 77 9.31 10.18 3.18
C LYS A 77 10.80 9.97 2.91
N SER A 78 11.57 9.64 3.94
CA SER A 78 12.99 9.33 3.81
C SER A 78 13.25 8.13 2.90
N LEU A 79 12.55 7.01 3.12
CA LEU A 79 12.69 5.77 2.32
C LEU A 79 12.34 5.94 0.84
N LEU A 80 11.39 6.81 0.51
CA LEU A 80 10.81 6.91 -0.84
C LEU A 80 11.27 8.15 -1.63
N SER A 81 11.94 9.11 -0.98
CA SER A 81 12.50 10.30 -1.66
C SER A 81 13.81 10.02 -2.39
N GLY A 82 14.41 8.84 -2.20
CA GLY A 82 15.61 8.41 -2.93
C GLY A 82 16.90 9.06 -2.45
N GLU A 83 16.96 9.55 -1.21
CA GLU A 83 18.16 10.17 -0.64
C GLU A 83 19.28 9.18 -0.26
N ASP A 84 19.12 7.89 -0.58
CA ASP A 84 20.14 6.83 -0.44
C ASP A 84 20.88 6.51 -1.76
N GLU A 85 21.00 7.49 -2.67
CA GLU A 85 22.02 7.48 -3.73
C GLU A 85 22.95 8.70 -3.57
N SER A 86 23.99 8.55 -2.76
CA SER A 86 25.20 9.40 -2.74
C SER A 86 26.43 8.59 -2.36
#